data_AF-A0A6L3SVG5-F1
#
_entry.id   AF-A0A6L3SVG5-F1
#
_cell.length_a   1.000
_cell.length_b   1.000
_cell.length_c   1.000
_cell.angle_alpha   90.00
_cell.angle_beta   90.00
_cell.angle_gamma   90.00
#
_symmetry.space_group_name_H-M   'P 1'
#
loop_
_entity.id
_entity.type
_entity.pdbx_description
1 polymer ?
#
loop_
_entity_poly.entity_id
_entity_poly.type
_entity_poly.pdbx_seq_one_letter_code
_entity_poly.pdbx_strand_id
1 'polypeptide(L)'
;MIVLPPWREVTTDDYHSRNFPETTIGSAFIAQTAAAHELIRGQHAGEYRIRLVLREAVDLKPGKRSNPFWVFDYQVGADDMRACADEVVIEFKNGRREVVPIYKTAETAGLKGGGWAGGVVRR
;
A
#
# COMPACT_ATOMS: atom_id res chain seq x y z
N MET A 1 25.47 -13.22 -10.96
CA MET A 1 24.19 -13.43 -10.26
C MET A 1 23.71 -12.09 -9.76
N ILE A 2 22.49 -11.66 -10.12
CA ILE A 2 21.89 -10.44 -9.56
C ILE A 2 21.27 -10.84 -8.23
N VAL A 3 21.83 -10.36 -7.12
CA VAL A 3 21.21 -10.53 -5.79
C VAL A 3 20.21 -9.39 -5.63
N LEU A 4 18.92 -9.70 -5.58
CA LEU A 4 17.90 -8.70 -5.31
C LEU A 4 17.87 -8.37 -3.81
N PRO A 5 17.61 -7.11 -3.43
CA PRO A 5 17.44 -6.73 -2.02
C PRO A 5 16.32 -7.55 -1.34
N PRO A 6 16.39 -7.76 -0.02
CA PRO A 6 15.36 -8.46 0.73
C PRO A 6 14.03 -7.72 0.68
N TRP A 7 12.94 -8.44 0.90
CA TRP A 7 11.62 -7.82 1.07
C TRP A 7 11.50 -7.21 2.47
N ARG A 8 10.96 -5.99 2.54
CA ARG A 8 10.46 -5.38 3.78
C ARG A 8 8.95 -5.30 3.70
N GLU A 9 8.26 -5.99 4.61
CA GLU A 9 6.82 -5.81 4.77
C GLU A 9 6.58 -4.47 5.47
N VAL A 10 5.75 -3.64 4.85
CA VAL A 10 5.35 -2.34 5.38
C VAL A 10 3.84 -2.32 5.48
N THR A 11 3.32 -1.89 6.62
CA THR A 11 1.92 -1.65 6.86
C THR A 11 1.67 -0.16 7.00
N THR A 12 0.40 0.25 7.01
CA THR A 12 0.02 1.62 7.38
C THR A 12 0.40 1.97 8.82
N ASP A 13 0.69 1.01 9.70
CA ASP A 13 1.12 1.31 11.07
C ASP A 13 2.53 1.94 11.09
N ASP A 14 3.33 1.73 10.04
CA ASP A 14 4.68 2.27 9.92
C ASP A 14 4.71 3.77 9.58
N TYR A 15 3.63 4.32 9.04
CA TYR A 15 3.64 5.69 8.52
C TYR A 15 2.32 6.46 8.57
N HIS A 16 1.15 5.84 8.77
CA HIS A 16 -0.13 6.53 8.64
C HIS A 16 -0.35 7.59 9.74
N SER A 17 -0.98 8.71 9.38
CA SER A 17 -1.25 9.87 10.26
C SER A 17 -1.90 9.51 11.60
N ARG A 18 -2.76 8.48 11.61
CA ARG A 18 -3.41 7.92 12.82
C ARG A 18 -2.43 7.47 13.92
N ASN A 19 -1.17 7.21 13.58
CA ASN A 19 -0.13 6.81 14.53
C ASN A 19 0.63 8.01 15.13
N PHE A 20 0.25 9.24 14.76
CA PHE A 20 0.78 10.49 15.31
C PHE A 20 -0.30 11.28 16.07
N PRO A 21 -0.97 10.69 17.09
CA PRO A 21 -2.16 11.28 17.73
C PRO A 21 -1.86 12.58 18.51
N GLU A 22 -0.61 12.77 18.96
CA GLU A 22 -0.17 13.96 19.70
C GLU A 22 0.02 15.20 18.82
N THR A 23 -0.20 15.08 17.50
CA THR A 23 0.06 16.14 16.54
C THR A 23 -1.23 16.77 16.03
N THR A 24 -1.21 18.08 15.76
CA THR A 24 -2.32 18.74 15.04
C THR A 24 -2.51 18.10 13.67
N ILE A 25 -3.71 18.20 13.07
CA ILE A 25 -4.03 17.54 11.78
C ILE A 25 -2.95 17.80 10.71
N GLY A 26 -2.48 19.05 10.58
CA GLY A 26 -1.43 19.39 9.62
C GLY A 26 -0.07 18.77 9.97
N SER A 27 0.26 18.68 11.26
CA SER A 27 1.50 18.06 11.74
C SER A 27 1.48 16.52 11.60
N ALA A 28 0.32 15.88 11.78
CA ALA A 28 0.14 14.45 11.57
C ALA A 28 0.37 14.06 10.11
N PHE A 29 -0.10 14.90 9.17
CA PHE A 29 0.14 14.72 7.75
C PHE A 29 1.62 14.85 7.39
N ILE A 30 2.32 15.86 7.92
CA ILE A 30 3.75 16.05 7.71
C ILE A 30 4.55 14.85 8.25
N ALA A 31 4.22 14.39 9.47
CA ALA A 31 4.88 13.24 10.09
C ALA A 31 4.66 11.95 9.29
N GLN A 32 3.43 11.73 8.80
CA GLN A 32 3.12 10.62 7.89
C GLN A 32 3.99 10.64 6.64
N THR A 33 4.07 11.79 5.96
CA THR A 33 4.83 11.94 4.72
C THR A 33 6.32 11.73 4.97
N ALA A 34 6.86 12.25 6.08
CA ALA A 34 8.25 12.05 6.45
C ALA A 34 8.57 10.56 6.68
N ALA A 35 7.71 9.84 7.43
CA ALA A 35 7.88 8.41 7.68
C ALA A 35 7.84 7.59 6.38
N ALA A 36 6.89 7.89 5.49
CA ALA A 36 6.79 7.27 4.17
C ALA A 36 8.05 7.52 3.31
N HIS A 37 8.56 8.76 3.30
CA HIS A 37 9.76 9.11 2.54
C HIS A 37 11.02 8.38 3.02
N GLU A 38 11.19 8.16 4.33
CA GLU A 38 12.33 7.39 4.83
C GLU A 38 12.28 5.93 4.38
N LEU A 39 11.08 5.31 4.34
CA LEU A 39 10.90 3.96 3.79
C LEU A 39 11.26 3.90 2.31
N ILE A 40 10.74 4.85 1.52
CA ILE A 40 11.01 4.92 0.07
C ILE A 40 12.50 5.19 -0.19
N ARG A 41 13.15 6.02 0.64
CA ARG A 41 14.58 6.30 0.51
C ARG A 41 15.41 5.04 0.72
N GLY A 42 15.10 4.20 1.72
CA GLY A 42 15.81 2.93 1.91
C GLY A 42 15.62 1.96 0.74
N GLN A 43 14.44 1.95 0.12
CA GLN A 43 14.23 1.21 -1.13
C GLN A 43 15.13 1.74 -2.26
N HIS A 44 15.18 3.06 -2.48
CA HIS A 44 16.03 3.66 -3.51
C HIS A 44 17.53 3.49 -3.24
N ALA A 45 17.94 3.37 -1.98
CA ALA A 45 19.30 3.03 -1.58
C ALA A 45 19.64 1.55 -1.82
N GLY A 46 18.66 0.71 -2.21
CA GLY A 46 18.84 -0.71 -2.47
C GLY A 46 18.91 -1.57 -1.21
N GLU A 47 18.51 -1.03 -0.04
CA GLU A 47 18.53 -1.77 1.23
C GLU A 47 17.47 -2.87 1.27
N TYR A 48 16.31 -2.61 0.66
CA TYR A 48 15.17 -3.53 0.60
C TYR A 48 14.23 -3.18 -0.55
N ARG A 49 13.30 -4.08 -0.85
CA ARG A 49 12.13 -3.85 -1.70
C ARG A 49 10.90 -3.74 -0.82
N ILE A 50 10.00 -2.80 -1.09
CA ILE A 50 8.80 -2.61 -0.26
C ILE A 50 7.68 -3.53 -0.73
N ARG A 51 7.18 -4.36 0.18
CA ARG A 51 5.87 -5.02 0.08
C ARG A 51 4.89 -4.27 0.97
N LEU A 52 3.99 -3.48 0.39
CA LEU A 52 2.95 -2.80 1.13
C LEU A 52 1.80 -3.76 1.41
N VAL A 53 1.49 -3.97 2.69
CA VAL A 53 0.40 -4.85 3.16
C VAL A 53 -0.76 -3.98 3.64
N LEU A 54 -1.92 -4.15 3.02
CA LEU A 54 -3.17 -3.49 3.37
C LEU A 54 -4.11 -4.49 4.01
N ARG A 55 -4.46 -4.28 5.27
CA ARG A 55 -5.24 -5.26 6.05
C ARG A 55 -6.71 -4.87 6.04
N GLU A 56 -7.57 -5.77 5.59
CA GLU A 56 -9.03 -5.54 5.54
C GLU A 56 -9.59 -5.12 6.90
N ALA A 57 -9.08 -5.72 7.99
CA ALA A 57 -9.56 -5.46 9.34
C ALA A 57 -9.18 -4.08 9.89
N VAL A 58 -8.12 -3.45 9.36
CA VAL A 58 -7.52 -2.24 9.94
C VAL A 58 -7.58 -1.06 8.97
N ASP A 59 -7.33 -1.33 7.70
CA ASP A 59 -7.00 -0.33 6.69
C ASP A 59 -8.15 -0.10 5.71
N LEU A 60 -9.16 -0.97 5.66
CA LEU A 60 -10.32 -0.75 4.80
C LEU A 60 -11.11 0.48 5.28
N LYS A 61 -11.43 1.41 4.36
CA LYS A 61 -12.24 2.60 4.69
C LYS A 61 -13.58 2.18 5.29
N PRO A 62 -14.05 2.83 6.37
CA PRO A 62 -15.37 2.55 6.91
C PRO A 62 -16.46 3.03 5.93
N GLY A 63 -17.42 2.16 5.60
CA GLY A 63 -18.55 2.53 4.75
C GLY A 63 -19.27 1.33 4.12
N LYS A 64 -20.57 1.49 3.81
CA LYS A 64 -21.40 0.44 3.19
C LYS A 64 -20.99 0.06 1.75
N ARG A 65 -20.09 0.84 1.13
CA ARG A 65 -19.65 0.65 -0.26
C ARG A 65 -18.18 0.24 -0.38
N SER A 66 -17.46 0.12 0.73
CA SER A 66 -16.05 -0.26 0.71
C SER A 66 -15.90 -1.71 0.27
N ASN A 67 -15.07 -1.94 -0.74
CA ASN A 67 -14.83 -3.25 -1.31
C ASN A 67 -13.46 -3.79 -0.85
N PRO A 68 -13.43 -4.89 -0.09
CA PRO A 68 -12.16 -5.45 0.41
C PRO A 68 -11.25 -5.96 -0.71
N PHE A 69 -11.76 -6.16 -1.92
CA PHE A 69 -10.96 -6.58 -3.07
C PHE A 69 -10.38 -5.42 -3.86
N TRP A 70 -10.69 -4.17 -3.51
CA TRP A 70 -10.28 -3.00 -4.27
C TRP A 70 -9.29 -2.15 -3.47
N VAL A 71 -8.03 -2.10 -3.93
CA VAL A 71 -6.93 -1.43 -3.22
C VAL A 71 -7.21 0.05 -2.90
N PHE A 72 -8.01 0.74 -3.73
CA PHE A 72 -8.32 2.17 -3.54
C PHE A 72 -9.36 2.41 -2.43
N ASP A 73 -10.05 1.36 -1.97
CA ASP A 73 -10.96 1.45 -0.83
C ASP A 73 -10.23 1.34 0.52
N TYR A 74 -8.90 1.19 0.50
CA TYR A 74 -8.07 1.20 1.70
C TYR A 74 -7.54 2.60 2.03
N GLN A 75 -7.39 2.88 3.32
CA GLN A 75 -6.76 4.06 3.90
C GLN A 75 -5.25 3.91 3.86
N VAL A 76 -4.67 4.11 2.68
CA VAL A 76 -3.22 4.03 2.51
C VAL A 76 -2.53 5.20 3.23
N GLY A 77 -3.13 6.39 3.26
CA GLY A 77 -2.51 7.58 3.85
C GLY A 77 -1.61 8.26 2.82
N ALA A 78 -0.29 8.09 2.93
CA ALA A 78 0.66 8.66 1.98
C ALA A 78 0.55 7.95 0.62
N ASP A 79 -0.05 8.59 -0.37
CA ASP A 79 -0.29 8.00 -1.70
C ASP A 79 1.00 7.50 -2.38
N ASP A 80 2.13 8.14 -2.09
CA ASP A 80 3.46 7.77 -2.58
C ASP A 80 3.88 6.36 -2.15
N MET A 81 3.44 5.87 -0.99
CA MET A 81 3.76 4.51 -0.53
C MET A 81 3.22 3.46 -1.49
N ARG A 82 1.98 3.64 -1.97
CA ARG A 82 1.39 2.71 -2.95
C ARG A 82 2.06 2.84 -4.32
N ALA A 83 2.44 4.05 -4.73
CA ALA A 83 3.09 4.29 -6.02
C ALA A 83 4.50 3.70 -6.07
N CYS A 84 5.26 3.80 -4.96
CA CYS A 84 6.64 3.37 -4.88
C CYS A 84 6.81 1.90 -4.50
N ALA A 85 5.85 1.28 -3.80
CA ALA A 85 5.93 -0.13 -3.40
C ALA A 85 6.17 -1.05 -4.61
N ASP A 86 7.10 -2.00 -4.49
CA ASP A 86 7.37 -3.01 -5.52
C ASP A 86 6.23 -4.03 -5.61
N GLU A 87 5.57 -4.31 -4.48
CA GLU A 87 4.43 -5.23 -4.40
C GLU A 87 3.39 -4.69 -3.43
N VAL A 88 2.11 -4.87 -3.75
CA VAL A 88 1.01 -4.59 -2.81
C VAL A 88 0.22 -5.85 -2.54
N VAL A 89 -0.02 -6.12 -1.27
CA VAL A 89 -0.74 -7.29 -0.77
C VAL A 89 -1.98 -6.82 -0.02
N ILE A 90 -3.13 -7.39 -0.32
CA ILE A 90 -4.32 -7.29 0.52
C ILE A 90 -4.34 -8.51 1.45
N GLU A 91 -4.41 -8.26 2.75
CA GLU A 91 -4.65 -9.26 3.78
C GLU A 91 -6.12 -9.19 4.21
N PHE A 92 -6.90 -10.22 3.84
CA PHE A 92 -8.32 -10.33 4.17
C PHE A 92 -8.53 -10.72 5.63
N LYS A 93 -9.73 -10.47 6.17
CA LYS A 93 -10.10 -10.82 7.57
C LYS A 93 -9.97 -12.31 7.90
N ASN A 94 -10.05 -13.18 6.89
CA ASN A 94 -9.87 -14.62 7.04
C ASN A 94 -8.37 -15.04 7.04
N GLY A 95 -7.44 -14.09 7.05
CA GLY A 95 -5.99 -14.32 7.02
C GLY A 95 -5.44 -14.62 5.62
N ARG A 96 -6.28 -14.70 4.59
CA ARG A 96 -5.81 -14.88 3.21
C ARG A 96 -5.08 -13.62 2.76
N ARG A 97 -3.95 -13.81 2.07
CA ARG A 97 -3.17 -12.73 1.44
C ARG A 97 -3.19 -12.87 -0.07
N GLU A 98 -3.43 -11.78 -0.78
CA GLU A 98 -3.38 -11.73 -2.24
C GLU A 98 -2.55 -10.55 -2.73
N VAL A 99 -1.63 -10.82 -3.64
CA VAL A 99 -0.87 -9.79 -4.36
C VAL A 99 -1.80 -9.13 -5.38
N VAL A 100 -1.81 -7.80 -5.37
CA VAL A 100 -2.65 -6.99 -6.24
C VAL A 100 -1.78 -6.26 -7.26
N PRO A 101 -2.10 -6.32 -8.56
CA PRO A 101 -1.35 -5.58 -9.56
C PRO A 101 -1.55 -4.08 -9.35
N ILE A 102 -0.44 -3.35 -9.25
CA ILE A 102 -0.42 -1.88 -9.28
C ILE A 102 0.26 -1.43 -10.56
N TYR A 103 -0.48 -0.69 -11.36
CA TYR A 103 0.01 -0.14 -12.62
C TYR A 103 0.69 1.19 -12.35
N LYS A 104 2.01 1.23 -12.56
CA LYS A 104 2.84 2.42 -12.32
C LYS A 104 2.95 3.33 -13.55
N THR A 105 2.54 2.85 -14.73
CA THR A 105 2.58 3.60 -16.00
C THR A 105 1.29 3.46 -16.79
N ALA A 106 1.01 4.40 -17.70
CA ALA A 106 -0.12 4.34 -18.63
C ALA A 106 -0.10 3.07 -19.49
N GLU A 107 1.10 2.58 -19.84
CA GLU A 107 1.32 1.35 -20.60
C GLU A 107 0.89 0.10 -19.81
N THR A 108 1.12 0.09 -18.49
CA THR A 108 0.60 -0.96 -17.60
C THR A 108 -0.87 -0.79 -17.24
N ALA A 109 -1.43 0.42 -17.34
CA ALA A 109 -2.80 0.75 -16.95
C ALA A 109 -3.89 0.37 -17.98
N GLY A 110 -3.51 -0.05 -19.18
CA GLY A 110 -4.44 -0.45 -20.26
C GLY A 110 -5.33 -1.66 -19.95
N LEU A 111 -5.06 -2.38 -18.86
CA LEU A 111 -5.86 -3.50 -18.37
C LEU A 111 -6.87 -2.98 -17.34
N LYS A 112 -8.17 -2.91 -17.70
CA LYS A 112 -9.25 -2.64 -16.74
C LYS A 112 -9.13 -3.61 -15.56
N GLY A 113 -8.91 -3.09 -14.35
CA GLY A 113 -8.89 -3.88 -13.12
C GLY A 113 -7.60 -3.85 -12.28
N GLY A 114 -6.67 -2.93 -12.55
CA GLY A 114 -5.48 -2.75 -11.70
C GLY A 114 -5.85 -2.26 -10.33
N GLY A 115 -5.58 -3.07 -9.30
CA GLY A 115 -6.05 -2.82 -7.94
C GLY A 115 -7.06 -3.84 -7.44
N TRP A 116 -7.48 -4.81 -8.26
CA TRP A 116 -8.37 -5.90 -7.83
C TRP A 116 -7.59 -7.11 -7.33
N ALA A 117 -7.92 -7.55 -6.12
CA ALA A 117 -7.64 -8.90 -5.64
C ALA A 117 -8.66 -9.90 -6.23
N GLY A 118 -8.25 -11.12 -6.51
CA GLY A 118 -9.13 -12.21 -6.98
C GLY A 118 -9.20 -12.41 -8.50
N GLY A 119 -8.45 -11.65 -9.30
CA GLY A 119 -8.18 -11.94 -10.71
C GLY A 119 -9.35 -12.49 -11.54
N VAL A 120 -10.40 -11.71 -11.76
CA VAL A 120 -11.42 -12.03 -12.78
C VAL A 120 -11.58 -10.84 -13.72
N VAL A 121 -11.00 -11.00 -14.92
CA VAL A 121 -11.43 -10.25 -16.10
C VAL A 121 -12.93 -10.55 -16.25
N ARG A 122 -13.78 -9.53 -16.09
CA ARG A 122 -15.20 -9.68 -16.47
C ARG A 122 -15.22 -10.11 -17.94
N ARG A 123 -15.90 -11.25 -18.17
CA ARG A 123 -16.18 -11.91 -19.46
C ARG A 123 -16.21 -10.97 -20.65
#